data_AF-A0A3D3YYC4-F1
#
_entry.id   AF-A0A3D3YYC4-F1
#
_cell.length_a   1.000
_cell.length_b   1.000
_cell.length_c   1.000
_cell.angle_alpha   90.00
_cell.angle_beta   90.00
_cell.angle_gamma   90.00
#
_symmetry.space_group_name_H-M   'P 1'
#
loop_
_entity.id
_entity.type
_entity.pdbx_description
1 polymer ?
#
loop_
_entity_poly.entity_id
_entity_poly.type
_entity_poly.pdbx_seq_one_letter_code
_entity_poly.pdbx_strand_id
1 'polypeptide(L)'
;MDTRHTKPRPHPAADGQDDAPEDAPVGRGGTAERIDHLTDLKATSVTPSGQAAVERQHARGKLTARERLDLLLDPGSFVETDPLAKHRLGTFGLDDSRPYTDGVVTGWGTVDGRKVFVFSQDFMVFGGSLGEVFAEKVCKIMDLAAATGAPVIGLNDSGGARIQEGAASLAGYGYIFDRNVRSSGVIPQISVIMGPCAG
;
A
#
# COMPACT_ATOMS: atom_id res chain seq x y z
N MET A 1 -42.69 9.61 -30.83
CA MET A 1 -42.03 8.35 -31.24
C MET A 1 -40.83 8.75 -32.09
N ASP A 2 -39.65 8.82 -31.48
CA ASP A 2 -38.38 8.95 -32.21
C ASP A 2 -37.29 8.26 -31.36
N THR A 3 -36.99 7.03 -31.73
CA THR A 3 -36.10 6.11 -31.01
C THR A 3 -34.65 6.36 -31.45
N ARG A 4 -33.95 7.23 -30.73
CA ARG A 4 -32.52 7.44 -30.92
C ARG A 4 -31.73 6.26 -30.35
N HIS A 5 -31.27 5.39 -31.25
CA HIS A 5 -30.27 4.36 -31.02
C HIS A 5 -28.95 4.99 -30.58
N THR A 6 -28.60 4.90 -29.30
CA THR A 6 -27.26 5.23 -28.80
C THR A 6 -26.33 4.05 -29.02
N LYS A 7 -25.38 4.19 -29.95
CA LYS A 7 -24.28 3.23 -30.15
C LYS A 7 -23.43 3.16 -28.85
N PRO A 8 -23.04 1.98 -28.36
CA PRO A 8 -22.15 1.88 -27.21
C PRO A 8 -20.76 2.42 -27.57
N ARG A 9 -20.17 3.22 -26.67
CA ARG A 9 -18.78 3.66 -26.78
C ARG A 9 -17.85 2.46 -26.57
N PRO A 10 -16.80 2.27 -27.40
CA PRO A 10 -15.82 1.22 -27.15
C PRO A 10 -15.09 1.50 -25.83
N HIS A 11 -14.97 0.46 -25.00
CA HIS A 11 -14.07 0.47 -23.84
C HIS A 11 -12.63 0.69 -24.33
N PRO A 12 -11.84 1.58 -23.70
CA PRO A 12 -10.41 1.63 -23.99
C PRO A 12 -9.79 0.29 -23.63
N ALA A 13 -8.96 -0.23 -24.54
CA ALA A 13 -8.19 -1.44 -24.35
C ALA A 13 -7.31 -1.29 -23.10
N ALA A 14 -7.23 -2.36 -22.30
CA ALA A 14 -6.26 -2.46 -21.22
C ALA A 14 -4.86 -2.51 -21.85
N ASP A 15 -4.16 -1.38 -21.84
CA ASP A 15 -2.78 -1.28 -22.29
C ASP A 15 -1.85 -1.92 -21.24
N GLY A 16 -1.15 -2.98 -21.66
CA GLY A 16 0.14 -3.42 -21.13
C GLY A 16 0.19 -3.76 -19.65
N GLN A 17 -0.30 -4.94 -19.30
CA GLN A 17 -0.03 -5.54 -18.00
C GLN A 17 1.42 -6.05 -17.99
N ASP A 18 2.33 -5.29 -17.38
CA ASP A 18 3.58 -5.86 -16.86
C ASP A 18 3.17 -6.74 -15.68
N ASP A 19 2.85 -8.00 -15.99
CA ASP A 19 2.48 -9.00 -15.01
C ASP A 19 3.64 -9.18 -14.02
N ALA A 20 3.39 -8.82 -12.75
CA ALA A 20 4.31 -9.14 -11.67
C ALA A 20 4.56 -10.66 -11.69
N PRO A 21 5.81 -11.12 -11.52
CA PRO A 21 6.13 -12.54 -11.58
C PRO A 21 5.24 -13.30 -10.59
N GLU A 22 4.51 -14.29 -11.14
CA GLU A 22 3.68 -15.22 -10.38
C GLU A 22 4.56 -15.92 -9.32
N ASP A 23 4.04 -16.14 -8.10
CA ASP A 23 4.75 -16.89 -7.04
C ASP A 23 4.82 -18.38 -7.46
N ALA A 24 5.64 -18.69 -8.46
CA ALA A 24 5.91 -20.07 -8.84
C ALA A 24 6.49 -20.79 -7.60
N PRO A 25 6.01 -22.00 -7.26
CA PRO A 25 6.50 -22.71 -6.10
C PRO A 25 8.01 -22.86 -6.23
N VAL A 26 8.75 -22.27 -5.28
CA VAL A 26 10.20 -22.43 -5.20
C VAL A 26 10.45 -23.92 -5.23
N GLY A 27 11.12 -24.41 -6.28
CA GLY A 27 11.52 -25.80 -6.36
C GLY A 27 12.29 -26.19 -5.08
N ARG A 28 12.59 -27.47 -4.91
CA ARG A 28 13.50 -27.91 -3.83
C ARG A 28 14.96 -27.46 -4.09
N GLY A 29 15.16 -26.22 -4.53
CA GLY A 29 16.41 -25.56 -4.75
C GLY A 29 17.23 -25.41 -3.48
N GLY A 30 18.53 -25.23 -3.67
CA GLY A 30 19.50 -25.03 -2.58
C GLY A 30 19.30 -23.68 -1.87
N THR A 31 20.01 -23.48 -0.76
CA THR A 31 19.91 -22.24 0.03
C THR A 31 20.21 -20.98 -0.78
N ALA A 32 21.18 -21.02 -1.68
CA ALA A 32 21.54 -19.88 -2.54
C ALA A 32 20.38 -19.45 -3.44
N GLU A 33 19.76 -20.41 -4.14
CA GLU A 33 18.62 -20.14 -5.03
C GLU A 33 17.43 -19.53 -4.28
N ARG A 34 17.19 -19.94 -3.03
CA ARG A 34 16.15 -19.34 -2.18
C ARG A 34 16.47 -17.90 -1.76
N ILE A 35 17.75 -17.57 -1.56
CA ILE A 35 18.21 -16.21 -1.25
C ILE A 35 18.04 -15.31 -2.47
N ASP A 36 18.42 -15.80 -3.65
CA ASP A 36 18.27 -15.07 -4.91
C ASP A 36 16.79 -14.80 -5.18
N HIS A 37 15.94 -15.83 -5.07
CA HIS A 37 14.49 -15.68 -5.19
C HIS A 37 13.93 -14.63 -4.22
N LEU A 38 14.30 -14.67 -2.94
CA LEU A 38 13.85 -13.66 -1.97
C LEU A 38 14.31 -12.24 -2.35
N THR A 39 15.51 -12.11 -2.90
CA THR A 39 16.05 -10.83 -3.35
C THR A 39 15.24 -10.28 -4.52
N ASP A 40 14.89 -11.14 -5.48
CA ASP A 40 14.06 -10.78 -6.63
C ASP A 40 12.64 -10.36 -6.22
N LEU A 41 12.02 -11.09 -5.28
CA LEU A 41 10.71 -10.72 -4.73
C LEU A 41 10.75 -9.34 -4.07
N LYS A 42 11.78 -9.08 -3.26
CA LYS A 42 11.96 -7.78 -2.60
C LYS A 42 12.16 -6.66 -3.63
N ALA A 43 12.97 -6.88 -4.66
CA ALA A 43 13.15 -5.89 -5.74
C ALA A 43 11.81 -5.58 -6.44
N THR A 44 11.03 -6.61 -6.77
CA THR A 44 9.71 -6.47 -7.40
C THR A 44 8.73 -5.69 -6.51
N SER A 45 8.80 -5.86 -5.18
CA SER A 45 7.92 -5.16 -4.23
C SER A 45 8.16 -3.65 -4.12
N VAL A 46 9.25 -3.13 -4.68
CA VAL A 46 9.54 -1.69 -4.69
C VAL A 46 8.61 -0.95 -5.66
N THR A 47 8.29 -1.59 -6.79
CA THR A 47 7.44 -1.04 -7.87
C THR A 47 6.29 -1.99 -8.19
N PRO A 48 5.35 -2.23 -7.26
CA PRO A 48 4.33 -3.28 -7.40
C PRO A 48 3.32 -3.04 -8.53
N SER A 49 3.24 -1.81 -9.06
CA SER A 49 2.35 -1.42 -10.18
C SER A 49 3.12 -1.17 -11.49
N GLY A 50 4.42 -1.48 -11.54
CA GLY A 50 5.28 -1.28 -12.70
C GLY A 50 5.70 0.18 -12.94
N GLN A 51 6.69 0.37 -13.82
CA GLN A 51 7.32 1.67 -14.08
C GLN A 51 6.35 2.68 -14.71
N ALA A 52 5.46 2.22 -15.59
CA ALA A 52 4.45 3.09 -16.21
C ALA A 52 3.50 3.73 -15.18
N ALA A 53 3.20 3.05 -14.06
CA ALA A 53 2.40 3.64 -12.99
C ALA A 53 3.15 4.75 -12.24
N VAL A 54 4.45 4.54 -12.01
CA VAL A 54 5.35 5.54 -11.40
C VAL A 54 5.42 6.80 -12.28
N GLU A 55 5.63 6.64 -13.58
CA GLU A 55 5.68 7.77 -14.53
C GLU A 55 4.36 8.56 -14.55
N ARG A 56 3.21 7.86 -14.55
CA ARG A 56 1.89 8.51 -14.47
C ARG A 56 1.71 9.27 -13.16
N GLN A 57 2.20 8.74 -12.04
CA GLN A 57 2.15 9.43 -10.74
C GLN A 57 3.01 10.70 -10.76
N HIS A 58 4.24 10.61 -11.26
CA HIS A 58 5.15 11.74 -11.40
C HIS A 58 4.63 12.81 -12.36
N ALA A 59 4.01 12.40 -13.48
CA ALA A 59 3.38 13.33 -14.43
C ALA A 59 2.26 14.18 -13.81
N ARG A 60 1.69 13.74 -12.67
CA ARG A 60 0.71 14.51 -11.88
C ARG A 60 1.36 15.41 -10.83
N GLY A 61 2.69 15.54 -10.82
CA GLY A 61 3.45 16.31 -9.84
C GLY A 61 3.45 15.67 -8.44
N LYS A 62 3.19 14.36 -8.35
CA LYS A 62 3.14 13.64 -7.08
C LYS A 62 4.34 12.70 -6.94
N LEU A 63 4.89 12.62 -5.74
CA LEU A 63 5.82 11.57 -5.34
C LEU A 63 5.09 10.23 -5.17
N THR A 64 5.81 9.12 -5.34
CA THR A 64 5.41 7.76 -4.94
C THR A 64 5.33 7.62 -3.42
N ALA A 65 4.72 6.54 -2.93
CA ALA A 65 4.64 6.26 -1.50
C ALA A 65 6.01 6.18 -0.82
N ARG A 66 7.01 5.59 -1.48
CA ARG A 66 8.38 5.43 -0.96
C ARG A 66 9.20 6.71 -1.03
N GLU A 67 9.14 7.45 -2.13
CA GLU A 67 9.84 8.74 -2.25
C GLU A 67 9.39 9.74 -1.17
N ARG A 68 8.12 9.67 -0.73
CA ARG A 68 7.63 10.48 0.40
C ARG A 68 8.28 10.07 1.73
N LEU A 69 8.54 8.78 1.92
CA LEU A 69 9.24 8.27 3.10
C LEU A 69 10.72 8.67 3.06
N ASP A 70 11.36 8.57 1.90
CA ASP A 70 12.76 9.00 1.71
C ASP A 70 12.95 10.50 1.96
N LEU A 71 11.92 11.31 1.66
CA LEU A 71 11.93 12.74 1.98
C LEU A 71 11.71 13.03 3.46
N LEU A 72 10.87 12.23 4.13
CA LEU A 72 10.47 12.44 5.52
C LEU A 72 11.54 11.95 6.51
N LEU A 73 12.11 10.78 6.24
CA LEU A 73 12.98 10.05 7.17
C LEU A 73 14.45 10.38 6.94
N ASP A 74 15.25 10.24 7.99
CA ASP A 74 16.69 10.40 7.89
C ASP A 74 17.27 9.34 6.92
N PRO A 75 18.24 9.70 6.07
CA PRO A 75 18.81 8.80 5.06
C PRO A 75 19.28 7.47 5.66
N GLY A 76 18.82 6.36 5.06
CA GLY A 76 19.21 5.00 5.48
C GLY A 76 18.57 4.52 6.79
N SER A 77 17.67 5.30 7.41
CA SER A 77 17.01 4.90 8.66
C SER A 77 15.79 4.01 8.46
N PHE A 78 15.16 4.04 7.27
CA PHE A 78 13.91 3.35 7.03
C PHE A 78 14.08 1.83 7.03
N VAL A 79 13.29 1.16 7.87
CA VAL A 79 13.16 -0.29 7.95
C VAL A 79 11.72 -0.65 7.65
N GLU A 80 11.50 -1.22 6.47
CA GLU A 80 10.18 -1.60 6.00
C GLU A 80 9.66 -2.89 6.68
N THR A 81 8.36 -2.91 6.98
CA THR A 81 7.62 -4.08 7.44
C THR A 81 6.65 -4.57 6.38
N ASP A 82 6.54 -5.89 6.26
CA ASP A 82 5.61 -6.58 5.36
C ASP A 82 5.68 -6.12 3.87
N PRO A 83 6.88 -5.98 3.26
CA PRO A 83 7.00 -5.57 1.85
C PRO A 83 6.32 -6.58 0.91
N LEU A 84 6.33 -7.87 1.29
CA LEU A 84 5.83 -8.96 0.46
C LEU A 84 4.36 -9.33 0.74
N ALA A 85 3.63 -8.52 1.50
CA ALA A 85 2.22 -8.77 1.79
C ALA A 85 1.34 -8.64 0.53
N LYS A 86 0.32 -9.50 0.41
CA LYS A 86 -0.68 -9.54 -0.66
C LYS A 86 -2.07 -9.71 -0.05
N HIS A 87 -3.12 -9.14 -0.66
CA HIS A 87 -4.49 -9.46 -0.25
C HIS A 87 -4.80 -10.94 -0.46
N ARG A 88 -5.82 -11.43 0.26
CA ARG A 88 -6.22 -12.84 0.28
C ARG A 88 -7.53 -13.12 -0.46
N LEU A 89 -8.16 -12.07 -1.02
CA LEU A 89 -9.40 -12.22 -1.78
C LEU A 89 -9.12 -12.91 -3.14
N GLY A 90 -9.81 -14.02 -3.39
CA GLY A 90 -9.75 -14.79 -4.65
C GLY A 90 -11.02 -14.67 -5.51
N THR A 91 -11.84 -13.63 -5.27
CA THR A 91 -13.10 -13.40 -6.00
C THR A 91 -13.13 -11.99 -6.60
N PHE A 92 -14.13 -11.71 -7.44
CA PHE A 92 -14.34 -10.40 -8.07
C PHE A 92 -13.19 -9.89 -8.96
N GLY A 93 -12.42 -10.80 -9.56
CA GLY A 93 -11.32 -10.45 -10.48
C GLY A 93 -10.07 -9.88 -9.78
N LEU A 94 -10.01 -9.93 -8.45
CA LEU A 94 -8.78 -9.57 -7.72
C LEU A 94 -7.76 -10.71 -7.72
N ASP A 95 -8.14 -11.94 -8.05
CA ASP A 95 -7.20 -13.06 -8.04
C ASP A 95 -6.08 -12.90 -9.09
N ASP A 96 -6.42 -12.26 -10.22
CA ASP A 96 -5.51 -12.02 -11.34
C ASP A 96 -4.45 -10.95 -11.04
N SER A 97 -4.57 -10.20 -9.94
CA SER A 97 -3.63 -9.14 -9.59
C SER A 97 -3.47 -9.03 -8.09
N ARG A 98 -2.35 -9.54 -7.57
CA ARG A 98 -1.99 -9.52 -6.14
C ARG A 98 -0.69 -8.74 -5.93
N PRO A 99 -0.71 -7.40 -6.11
CA PRO A 99 0.49 -6.58 -5.95
C PRO A 99 1.06 -6.71 -4.54
N TYR A 100 2.38 -6.78 -4.44
CA TYR A 100 3.08 -6.68 -3.16
C TYR A 100 2.74 -5.37 -2.44
N THR A 101 2.95 -5.35 -1.13
CA THR A 101 2.60 -4.28 -0.18
C THR A 101 1.10 -4.09 0.10
N ASP A 102 0.22 -4.65 -0.72
CA ASP A 102 -1.24 -4.46 -0.71
C ASP A 102 -1.70 -2.98 -0.76
N GLY A 103 -0.84 -2.09 -1.28
CA GLY A 103 -1.14 -0.67 -1.47
C GLY A 103 -0.80 0.24 -0.29
N VAL A 104 -0.04 -0.25 0.68
CA VAL A 104 0.55 0.59 1.74
C VAL A 104 1.96 0.16 2.06
N VAL A 105 2.88 1.13 2.08
CA VAL A 105 4.24 0.96 2.56
C VAL A 105 4.25 1.28 4.05
N THR A 106 4.78 0.38 4.87
CA THR A 106 4.76 0.49 6.33
C THR A 106 6.13 0.23 6.91
N GLY A 107 6.46 0.89 8.02
CA GLY A 107 7.71 0.60 8.71
C GLY A 107 8.02 1.58 9.83
N TRP A 108 9.30 1.70 10.14
CA TRP A 108 9.81 2.68 11.09
C TRP A 108 11.14 3.24 10.58
N GLY A 109 11.54 4.38 11.13
CA GLY A 109 12.83 5.01 10.84
C GLY A 109 13.12 6.09 11.87
N THR A 110 13.90 7.09 11.49
CA THR A 110 14.15 8.25 12.33
C THR A 110 13.85 9.56 11.61
N VAL A 111 13.46 10.57 12.37
CA VAL A 111 13.37 11.97 11.93
C VAL A 111 14.16 12.79 12.94
N ASP A 112 15.21 13.48 12.48
CA ASP A 112 16.16 14.18 13.34
C ASP A 112 16.73 13.25 14.44
N GLY A 113 17.04 12.00 14.06
CA GLY A 113 17.55 10.96 14.96
C GLY A 113 16.52 10.36 15.93
N ARG A 114 15.26 10.80 15.89
CA ARG A 114 14.20 10.32 16.80
C ARG A 114 13.36 9.26 16.11
N LYS A 115 13.15 8.11 16.77
CA LYS A 115 12.36 7.01 16.23
C LYS A 115 10.93 7.45 15.92
N VAL A 116 10.47 7.12 14.72
CA VAL A 116 9.07 7.29 14.29
C VAL A 116 8.58 6.04 13.56
N PHE A 117 7.28 5.82 13.65
CA PHE A 117 6.56 4.79 12.90
C PHE A 117 5.80 5.44 11.77
N VAL A 118 5.74 4.79 10.61
CA VAL A 118 5.21 5.38 9.39
C VAL A 118 4.35 4.40 8.61
N PHE A 119 3.31 4.93 7.98
CA PHE A 119 2.63 4.28 6.87
C PHE A 119 2.40 5.29 5.74
N SER A 120 2.60 4.86 4.51
CA SER A 120 2.46 5.68 3.29
C SER A 120 1.58 4.94 2.30
N GLN A 121 0.42 5.50 2.02
CA GLN A 121 -0.57 4.90 1.13
C GLN A 121 -0.14 5.07 -0.33
N ASP A 122 -0.18 3.99 -1.09
CA ASP A 122 0.23 3.97 -2.49
C ASP A 122 -0.98 4.04 -3.42
N PHE A 123 -1.22 5.23 -3.98
CA PHE A 123 -2.31 5.47 -4.92
C PHE A 123 -2.19 4.64 -6.21
N MET A 124 -0.99 4.17 -6.57
CA MET A 124 -0.76 3.38 -7.78
C MET A 124 -1.35 1.97 -7.67
N VAL A 125 -1.49 1.46 -6.44
CA VAL A 125 -2.05 0.14 -6.15
C VAL A 125 -3.53 0.29 -5.78
N PHE A 126 -4.43 -0.19 -6.65
CA PHE A 126 -5.89 -0.12 -6.45
C PHE A 126 -6.43 1.27 -6.07
N GLY A 127 -5.82 2.36 -6.55
CA GLY A 127 -6.21 3.72 -6.19
C GLY A 127 -5.95 4.07 -4.72
N GLY A 128 -5.02 3.38 -4.06
CA GLY A 128 -4.74 3.49 -2.63
C GLY A 128 -5.88 2.98 -1.75
N SER A 129 -6.83 2.22 -2.31
CA SER A 129 -8.00 1.77 -1.58
C SER A 129 -7.64 0.78 -0.46
N LEU A 130 -8.27 0.97 0.70
CA LEU A 130 -8.01 0.19 1.89
C LEU A 130 -8.68 -1.19 1.80
N GLY A 131 -7.86 -2.23 1.74
CA GLY A 131 -8.25 -3.64 1.91
C GLY A 131 -7.98 -4.16 3.33
N GLU A 132 -8.25 -5.44 3.54
CA GLU A 132 -8.02 -6.15 4.81
C GLU A 132 -6.53 -6.16 5.18
N VAL A 133 -5.67 -6.64 4.28
CA VAL A 133 -4.23 -6.79 4.54
C VAL A 133 -3.54 -5.43 4.65
N PHE A 134 -3.93 -4.47 3.84
CA PHE A 134 -3.60 -3.06 4.02
C PHE A 134 -3.88 -2.60 5.46
N ALA A 135 -5.10 -2.82 5.95
CA ALA A 135 -5.50 -2.38 7.28
C ALA A 135 -4.72 -3.09 8.38
N GLU A 136 -4.44 -4.40 8.22
CA GLU A 136 -3.60 -5.16 9.14
C GLU A 136 -2.19 -4.56 9.26
N LYS A 137 -1.59 -4.17 8.13
CA LYS A 137 -0.26 -3.53 8.11
C LYS A 137 -0.26 -2.19 8.85
N VAL A 138 -1.28 -1.35 8.61
CA VAL A 138 -1.40 -0.06 9.32
C VAL A 138 -1.62 -0.29 10.82
N CYS A 139 -2.51 -1.20 11.19
CA CYS A 139 -2.76 -1.57 12.59
C CYS A 139 -1.48 -2.05 13.28
N LYS A 140 -0.69 -2.91 12.61
CA LYS A 140 0.61 -3.38 13.13
C LYS A 140 1.56 -2.23 13.45
N ILE A 141 1.68 -1.25 12.55
CA ILE A 141 2.54 -0.07 12.77
C ILE A 141 2.04 0.79 13.92
N MET A 142 0.73 1.00 14.03
CA MET A 142 0.14 1.74 15.14
C MET A 142 0.37 1.03 16.49
N ASP A 143 0.22 -0.30 16.52
CA ASP A 143 0.46 -1.11 17.70
C ASP A 143 1.93 -1.04 18.13
N LEU A 144 2.87 -1.12 17.17
CA LEU A 144 4.30 -0.97 17.46
C LEU A 144 4.65 0.44 17.94
N ALA A 145 4.05 1.48 17.37
CA ALA A 145 4.23 2.86 17.80
C ALA A 145 3.77 3.04 19.26
N ALA A 146 2.58 2.55 19.58
CA ALA A 146 2.02 2.61 20.93
C ALA A 146 2.86 1.81 21.94
N ALA A 147 3.29 0.59 21.57
CA ALA A 147 4.09 -0.28 22.42
C ALA A 147 5.50 0.29 22.72
N THR A 148 6.05 1.08 21.79
CA THR A 148 7.38 1.68 21.94
C THR A 148 7.35 3.12 22.46
N GLY A 149 6.16 3.73 22.57
CA GLY A 149 6.01 5.13 22.98
C GLY A 149 6.57 6.13 21.96
N ALA A 150 6.54 5.79 20.67
CA ALA A 150 7.07 6.62 19.59
C ALA A 150 5.94 7.21 18.72
N PRO A 151 6.15 8.37 18.06
CA PRO A 151 5.17 8.95 17.14
C PRO A 151 4.81 8.01 15.99
N VAL A 152 3.56 8.13 15.51
CA VAL A 152 3.11 7.53 14.25
C VAL A 152 2.75 8.63 13.25
N ILE A 153 3.24 8.50 12.02
CA ILE A 153 3.01 9.43 10.91
C ILE A 153 2.33 8.69 9.76
N GLY A 154 1.10 9.09 9.43
CA GLY A 154 0.35 8.58 8.28
C GLY A 154 0.45 9.53 7.09
N LEU A 155 0.90 9.02 5.94
CA LEU A 155 0.90 9.73 4.67
C LEU A 155 -0.25 9.21 3.81
N ASN A 156 -1.34 9.98 3.76
CA ASN A 156 -2.62 9.54 3.22
C ASN A 156 -2.81 9.99 1.76
N ASP A 157 -3.14 9.03 0.88
CA ASP A 157 -3.42 9.21 -0.55
C ASP A 157 -4.26 8.00 -1.02
N SER A 158 -5.54 7.98 -0.63
CA SER A 158 -6.46 6.86 -0.78
C SER A 158 -7.82 7.29 -1.34
N GLY A 159 -8.30 6.54 -2.34
CA GLY A 159 -9.65 6.65 -2.87
C GLY A 159 -10.77 6.19 -1.92
N GLY A 160 -10.44 5.63 -0.74
CA GLY A 160 -11.41 5.14 0.24
C GLY A 160 -11.37 3.61 0.42
N ALA A 161 -12.51 3.00 0.74
CA ALA A 161 -12.63 1.56 0.93
C ALA A 161 -12.45 0.79 -0.38
N ARG A 162 -11.77 -0.36 -0.33
CA ARG A 162 -11.72 -1.31 -1.45
C ARG A 162 -13.04 -2.08 -1.54
N ILE A 163 -13.95 -1.60 -2.39
CA ILE A 163 -15.34 -2.09 -2.49
C ILE A 163 -15.40 -3.62 -2.68
N GLN A 164 -14.46 -4.19 -3.42
CA GLN A 164 -14.41 -5.61 -3.73
C GLN A 164 -14.19 -6.49 -2.50
N GLU A 165 -13.51 -5.99 -1.47
CA GLU A 165 -13.33 -6.69 -0.19
C GLU A 165 -14.49 -6.45 0.80
N GLY A 166 -15.41 -5.55 0.47
CA GLY A 166 -16.68 -5.37 1.17
C GLY A 166 -16.52 -5.04 2.66
N ALA A 167 -17.17 -5.84 3.51
CA ALA A 167 -17.19 -5.61 4.95
C ALA A 167 -15.80 -5.69 5.61
N ALA A 168 -14.84 -6.42 5.00
CA ALA A 168 -13.48 -6.51 5.52
C ALA A 168 -12.77 -5.15 5.49
N SER A 169 -12.94 -4.37 4.41
CA SER A 169 -12.42 -3.00 4.33
C SER A 169 -13.03 -2.09 5.41
N LEU A 170 -14.34 -2.20 5.65
CA LEU A 170 -15.02 -1.40 6.68
C LEU A 170 -14.57 -1.78 8.09
N ALA A 171 -14.39 -3.07 8.37
CA ALA A 171 -13.81 -3.53 9.62
C ALA A 171 -12.37 -3.01 9.80
N GLY A 172 -11.58 -3.01 8.72
CA GLY A 172 -10.24 -2.42 8.67
C GLY A 172 -10.20 -0.96 9.13
N TYR A 173 -11.13 -0.13 8.63
CA TYR A 173 -11.29 1.25 9.14
C TYR A 173 -11.60 1.29 10.64
N GLY A 174 -12.54 0.46 11.10
CA GLY A 174 -12.89 0.37 12.51
C GLY A 174 -11.70 0.03 13.41
N TYR A 175 -10.83 -0.90 12.98
CA TYR A 175 -9.63 -1.29 13.71
C TYR A 175 -8.57 -0.17 13.77
N ILE A 176 -8.45 0.63 12.71
CA ILE A 176 -7.56 1.81 12.69
C ILE A 176 -8.14 2.90 13.60
N PHE A 177 -9.44 3.16 13.55
CA PHE A 177 -10.09 4.17 14.40
C PHE A 177 -10.01 3.85 15.88
N ASP A 178 -10.22 2.59 16.28
CA ASP A 178 -10.04 2.15 17.66
C ASP A 178 -8.62 2.44 18.16
N ARG A 179 -7.59 2.18 17.35
CA ARG A 179 -6.20 2.50 17.68
C ARG A 179 -5.92 4.00 17.75
N ASN A 180 -6.46 4.79 16.82
CA ASN A 180 -6.34 6.25 16.87
C ASN A 180 -6.86 6.81 18.21
N VAL A 181 -8.02 6.32 18.66
CA VAL A 181 -8.64 6.73 19.93
C VAL A 181 -7.81 6.25 21.11
N ARG A 182 -7.38 4.99 21.14
CA ARG A 182 -6.56 4.45 22.25
C ARG A 182 -5.21 5.14 22.39
N SER A 183 -4.62 5.55 21.28
CA SER A 183 -3.34 6.26 21.24
C SER A 183 -3.47 7.78 21.44
N SER A 184 -4.70 8.31 21.49
CA SER A 184 -4.95 9.75 21.64
C SER A 184 -4.44 10.27 22.98
N GLY A 185 -3.51 11.22 22.91
CA GLY A 185 -2.83 11.77 24.09
C GLY A 185 -1.73 10.87 24.68
N VAL A 186 -1.45 9.72 24.06
CA VAL A 186 -0.40 8.77 24.52
C VAL A 186 0.85 8.90 23.65
N ILE A 187 0.70 8.79 22.34
CA ILE A 187 1.78 9.03 21.36
C ILE A 187 1.38 10.15 20.41
N PRO A 188 2.33 10.95 19.87
CA PRO A 188 2.01 11.89 18.81
C PRO A 188 1.53 11.16 17.56
N GLN A 189 0.38 11.57 17.04
CA GLN A 189 -0.22 11.02 15.83
C GLN A 189 -0.32 12.14 14.79
N ILE A 190 0.37 12.00 13.67
CA ILE A 190 0.45 13.03 12.62
C ILE A 190 -0.12 12.44 11.33
N SER A 191 -1.04 13.16 10.69
CA SER A 191 -1.59 12.78 9.39
C SER A 191 -1.24 13.83 8.35
N VAL A 192 -0.67 13.40 7.23
CA VAL A 192 -0.30 14.25 6.10
C VAL A 192 -1.13 13.83 4.90
N ILE A 193 -2.00 14.71 4.43
CA ILE A 193 -2.90 14.42 3.32
C ILE A 193 -2.23 14.84 2.00
N MET A 194 -1.82 13.86 1.20
CA MET A 194 -1.06 14.03 -0.05
C MET A 194 -1.87 13.67 -1.31
N GLY A 195 -3.17 13.48 -1.15
CA GLY A 195 -4.12 13.24 -2.23
C GLY A 195 -5.52 12.99 -1.72
N PRO A 196 -6.36 12.24 -2.47
CA PRO A 196 -7.68 11.86 -1.99
C PRO A 196 -7.61 11.20 -0.62
N CYS A 197 -8.61 11.47 0.20
CA CYS A 197 -8.86 10.81 1.48
C CYS A 197 -10.38 10.79 1.65
N ALA A 198 -11.03 9.91 0.89
CA ALA A 198 -12.47 9.91 0.72
C ALA A 198 -13.15 8.79 1.53
N GLY A 199 -14.33 9.09 2.07
CA GLY A 199 -15.15 8.18 2.88
C GLY A 199 -15.14 8.53 4.36
#